data_AF-A0A660NJH0-F1
#
_entry.id   AF-A0A660NJH0-F1
#
_cell.length_a   1.000
_cell.length_b   1.000
_cell.length_c   1.000
_cell.angle_alpha   90.00
_cell.angle_beta   90.00
_cell.angle_gamma   90.00
#
_symmetry.space_group_name_H-M   'P 1'
#
loop_
_entity.id
_entity.type
_entity.pdbx_description
1 polymer ?
#
loop_
_entity_poly.entity_id
_entity_poly.type
_entity_poly.pdbx_seq_one_letter_code
_entity_poly.pdbx_strand_id
1 'polypeptide(L)'
;MNSLNRYAPSPYRNSDRSMTAAGKAGEALFAAKGCTTCHGNADLGNGGTKLDDIGTLKPASGTVQGKSLTGITTPSLRDAWYTFPYLHDGSAATLEAAIRVHNTNVLTDQEVGSLAAYIRQIGNGD
;
A
#
# COMPACT_ATOMS: atom_id res chain seq x y z
N MET A 1 -32.04 3.59 0.89
CA MET A 1 -30.58 3.42 1.03
C MET A 1 -30.11 4.37 2.11
N ASN A 2 -29.48 3.86 3.18
CA ASN A 2 -29.19 4.65 4.38
C ASN A 2 -27.79 5.29 4.28
N SER A 3 -27.72 6.61 4.48
CA SER A 3 -26.57 7.48 4.16
C SER A 3 -25.38 7.38 5.14
N LEU A 4 -25.36 6.42 6.07
CA LEU A 4 -24.41 6.38 7.18
C LEU A 4 -23.30 5.32 7.05
N ASN A 5 -23.37 4.43 6.04
CA ASN A 5 -22.39 3.33 5.84
C ASN A 5 -21.75 3.36 4.44
N ARG A 6 -21.47 4.54 3.90
CA ARG A 6 -20.79 4.65 2.62
C ARG A 6 -19.88 5.86 2.65
N TYR A 7 -18.66 5.66 3.09
CA TYR A 7 -17.62 6.65 2.84
C TYR A 7 -17.42 6.82 1.32
N ALA A 8 -16.88 7.98 0.96
CA ALA A 8 -16.63 8.31 -0.44
C ALA A 8 -15.47 7.45 -0.98
N PRO A 9 -15.52 7.03 -2.25
CA PRO A 9 -14.33 6.45 -2.88
C PRO A 9 -13.20 7.45 -2.84
N SER A 10 -11.99 6.93 -3.02
CA SER A 10 -10.80 7.77 -3.24
C SER A 10 -11.07 8.91 -4.23
N PRO A 11 -10.64 10.15 -3.92
CA PRO A 11 -10.77 11.31 -4.80
C PRO A 11 -9.91 11.20 -6.06
N TYR A 12 -9.06 10.17 -6.17
CA TYR A 12 -8.20 9.91 -7.32
C TYR A 12 -8.87 9.05 -8.40
N ARG A 13 -10.14 8.68 -8.22
CA ARG A 13 -10.94 7.96 -9.22
C ARG A 13 -11.54 8.92 -10.26
N ASN A 14 -12.01 8.38 -11.37
CA ASN A 14 -12.79 9.14 -12.35
C ASN A 14 -14.07 9.71 -11.71
N SER A 15 -14.70 10.68 -12.37
CA SER A 15 -15.97 11.28 -11.92
C SER A 15 -17.11 10.28 -11.79
N ASP A 16 -17.10 9.22 -12.60
CA ASP A 16 -18.03 8.09 -12.53
C ASP A 16 -17.67 7.05 -11.45
N ARG A 17 -16.66 7.35 -10.61
CA ARG A 17 -16.08 6.50 -9.57
C ARG A 17 -15.35 5.26 -10.09
N SER A 18 -15.21 5.10 -11.40
CA SER A 18 -14.39 4.05 -11.98
C SER A 18 -12.90 4.35 -11.79
N MET A 19 -12.09 3.31 -11.86
CA MET A 19 -10.64 3.47 -11.80
C MET A 19 -10.12 4.10 -13.09
N THR A 20 -9.20 5.05 -12.95
CA THR A 20 -8.49 5.68 -14.07
C THR A 20 -7.71 4.64 -14.90
N ALA A 21 -7.35 4.98 -16.14
CA ALA A 21 -6.52 4.10 -16.97
C ALA A 21 -5.19 3.73 -16.30
N ALA A 22 -4.54 4.69 -15.64
CA ALA A 22 -3.31 4.46 -14.88
C ALA A 22 -3.54 3.53 -13.68
N GLY A 23 -4.66 3.70 -12.95
CA GLY A 23 -5.01 2.80 -11.85
C GLY A 23 -5.25 1.36 -12.33
N LYS A 24 -5.97 1.17 -13.44
CA LYS A 24 -6.17 -0.17 -14.03
C LYS A 24 -4.86 -0.81 -14.49
N ALA A 25 -3.97 -0.03 -15.09
CA ALA A 25 -2.62 -0.50 -15.43
C ALA A 25 -1.83 -0.89 -14.17
N GLY A 26 -1.96 -0.09 -13.09
CA GLY A 26 -1.37 -0.38 -11.79
C GLY A 26 -1.91 -1.65 -11.15
N GLU A 27 -3.21 -1.91 -11.23
CA GLU A 27 -3.83 -3.14 -10.72
C GLU A 27 -3.23 -4.39 -11.40
N ALA A 28 -3.10 -4.37 -12.73
CA ALA A 28 -2.47 -5.46 -13.47
C ALA A 28 -0.99 -5.63 -13.08
N LEU A 29 -0.25 -4.51 -12.93
CA LEU A 29 1.14 -4.54 -12.48
C LEU A 29 1.27 -5.05 -11.04
N PHE A 30 0.34 -4.73 -10.15
CA PHE A 30 0.38 -5.13 -8.75
C PHE A 30 0.42 -6.65 -8.60
N ALA A 31 -0.41 -7.35 -9.38
CA ALA A 31 -0.37 -8.81 -9.46
C ALA A 31 0.89 -9.30 -10.19
N ALA A 32 1.21 -8.73 -11.36
CA ALA A 32 2.32 -9.20 -12.20
C ALA A 32 3.71 -9.02 -11.57
N LYS A 33 3.88 -8.01 -10.70
CA LYS A 33 5.12 -7.73 -9.95
C LYS A 33 5.11 -8.40 -8.57
N GLY A 34 4.12 -9.25 -8.27
CA GLY A 34 4.10 -10.04 -7.04
C GLY A 34 3.82 -9.23 -5.77
N CYS A 35 3.28 -8.01 -5.85
CA CYS A 35 2.89 -7.23 -4.68
C CYS A 35 1.84 -7.97 -3.83
N THR A 36 1.01 -8.79 -4.49
CA THR A 36 0.01 -9.66 -3.86
C THR A 36 0.62 -10.78 -2.99
N THR A 37 1.92 -11.05 -3.09
CA THR A 37 2.60 -12.03 -2.21
C THR A 37 2.51 -11.60 -0.74
N CYS A 38 2.57 -10.30 -0.47
CA CYS A 38 2.45 -9.75 0.88
C CYS A 38 1.13 -9.01 1.09
N HIS A 39 0.61 -8.35 0.06
CA HIS A 39 -0.63 -7.54 0.08
C HIS A 39 -1.79 -8.25 -0.63
N GLY A 40 -2.01 -9.53 -0.32
CA GLY A 40 -2.89 -10.41 -1.09
C GLY A 40 -4.27 -10.67 -0.49
N ASN A 41 -4.51 -10.30 0.78
CA ASN A 41 -5.81 -10.54 1.40
C ASN A 41 -6.89 -9.55 0.88
N ALA A 42 -8.13 -9.69 1.34
CA ALA A 42 -9.26 -8.83 0.93
C ALA A 42 -9.07 -7.33 1.24
N ASP A 43 -8.16 -7.01 2.17
CA ASP A 43 -7.80 -5.66 2.57
C ASP A 43 -6.46 -5.21 1.98
N LEU A 44 -5.86 -6.00 1.09
CA LEU A 44 -4.55 -5.75 0.49
C LEU A 44 -3.44 -5.59 1.55
N GLY A 45 -3.48 -6.43 2.57
CA GLY A 45 -2.43 -6.65 3.56
C GLY A 45 -2.28 -8.14 3.85
N ASN A 46 -1.79 -8.48 5.06
CA ASN A 46 -1.63 -9.88 5.49
C ASN A 46 -2.47 -10.27 6.73
N GLY A 47 -3.36 -9.38 7.19
CA GLY A 47 -4.23 -9.63 8.35
C GLY A 47 -3.48 -9.76 9.69
N GLY A 48 -2.23 -9.32 9.76
CA GLY A 48 -1.40 -9.41 10.96
C GLY A 48 -0.85 -10.80 11.26
N THR A 49 -0.95 -11.73 10.30
CA THR A 49 -0.61 -13.15 10.50
C THR A 49 0.87 -13.46 10.34
N LYS A 50 1.63 -12.56 9.70
CA LYS A 50 3.04 -12.73 9.38
C LYS A 50 3.80 -11.42 9.59
N LEU A 51 5.06 -11.53 10.00
CA LEU A 51 6.02 -10.42 10.00
C LEU A 51 6.89 -10.50 8.74
N ASP A 52 7.09 -9.34 8.13
CA ASP A 52 7.88 -9.13 6.93
C ASP A 52 8.93 -8.05 7.19
N ASP A 53 10.16 -8.26 6.72
CA ASP A 53 11.20 -7.24 6.72
C ASP A 53 11.57 -6.91 5.28
N ILE A 54 11.32 -5.66 4.89
CA ILE A 54 11.66 -5.12 3.57
C ILE A 54 12.97 -4.30 3.60
N GLY A 55 13.75 -4.40 4.69
CA GLY A 55 15.02 -3.71 4.87
C GLY A 55 14.89 -2.29 5.43
N THR A 56 13.74 -1.94 6.02
CA THR A 56 13.49 -0.61 6.61
C THR A 56 13.65 -0.57 8.12
N LEU A 57 13.86 -1.73 8.76
CA LEU A 57 14.04 -1.80 10.21
C LEU A 57 15.29 -1.05 10.66
N LYS A 58 15.14 -0.29 11.74
CA LYS A 58 16.19 0.51 12.39
C LYS A 58 16.23 0.15 13.88
N PRO A 59 17.32 0.47 14.60
CA PRO A 59 17.32 0.36 16.07
C PRO A 59 16.16 1.13 16.72
N ALA A 60 15.73 2.24 16.11
CA ALA A 60 14.59 3.04 16.56
C ALA A 60 13.21 2.45 16.20
N SER A 61 13.13 1.36 15.42
CA SER A 61 11.86 0.70 15.09
C SER A 61 11.20 0.02 16.31
N GLY A 62 11.93 -0.14 17.41
CA GLY A 62 11.41 -0.71 18.66
C GLY A 62 11.86 -2.15 18.92
N THR A 63 11.31 -2.73 19.98
CA THR A 63 11.66 -4.08 20.45
C THR A 63 10.41 -4.84 20.90
N VAL A 64 10.47 -6.17 20.84
CA VAL A 64 9.49 -7.07 21.46
C VAL A 64 10.24 -7.93 22.48
N GLN A 65 9.84 -7.86 23.75
CA GLN A 65 10.48 -8.58 24.86
C GLN A 65 12.01 -8.30 24.94
N GLY A 66 12.40 -7.04 24.72
CA GLY A 66 13.80 -6.61 24.76
C GLY A 66 14.66 -7.02 23.57
N LYS A 67 14.07 -7.65 22.53
CA LYS A 67 14.76 -8.01 21.28
C LYS A 67 14.31 -7.10 20.15
N SER A 68 15.23 -6.75 19.27
CA SER A 68 14.91 -6.01 18.04
C SER A 68 13.81 -6.70 17.24
N LEU A 69 12.98 -5.90 16.55
CA LEU A 69 12.01 -6.42 15.61
C LEU A 69 12.71 -7.25 14.52
N THR A 70 12.08 -8.34 14.12
CA THR A 70 12.52 -9.18 12.98
C THR A 70 11.65 -8.99 11.74
N GLY A 71 10.66 -8.09 11.83
CA GLY A 71 9.72 -7.75 10.77
C GLY A 71 8.52 -7.00 11.32
N ILE A 72 7.68 -6.49 10.43
CA ILE A 72 6.44 -5.76 10.72
C ILE A 72 5.31 -6.43 9.94
N THR A 73 4.10 -6.38 10.46
CA THR A 73 2.93 -6.87 9.73
C THR A 73 2.70 -6.03 8.48
N THR A 74 2.35 -6.68 7.37
CA THR A 74 2.05 -5.98 6.12
C THR A 74 0.73 -5.22 6.26
N PRO A 75 0.74 -3.87 6.21
CA PRO A 75 -0.46 -3.08 6.44
C PRO A 75 -1.47 -3.25 5.29
N SER A 76 -2.74 -3.00 5.59
CA SER A 76 -3.76 -2.77 4.57
C SER A 76 -3.35 -1.58 3.69
N LEU A 77 -3.54 -1.71 2.38
CA LEU A 77 -3.36 -0.60 1.45
C LEU A 77 -4.67 0.13 1.14
N ARG A 78 -5.81 -0.33 1.67
CA ARG A 78 -7.08 0.40 1.55
C ARG A 78 -6.91 1.79 2.13
N ASP A 79 -7.36 2.78 1.37
CA ASP A 79 -7.41 4.16 1.83
C ASP A 79 -6.03 4.77 2.16
N ALA A 80 -4.94 4.17 1.65
CA ALA A 80 -3.57 4.67 1.81
C ALA A 80 -3.32 6.04 1.16
N TRP A 81 -4.28 6.58 0.40
CA TRP A 81 -4.11 7.86 -0.28
C TRP A 81 -4.02 9.07 0.67
N TYR A 82 -4.44 8.96 1.94
CA TYR A 82 -4.39 10.04 2.94
C TYR A 82 -3.58 9.70 4.20
N THR A 83 -2.78 8.64 4.18
CA THR A 83 -2.04 8.16 5.36
C THR A 83 -0.57 8.54 5.37
N PHE A 84 -0.16 9.51 4.54
CA PHE A 84 1.22 9.98 4.52
C PHE A 84 1.62 10.64 5.85
N PRO A 85 2.91 10.56 6.24
CA PRO A 85 4.00 9.85 5.58
C PRO A 85 3.90 8.32 5.72
N TYR A 86 4.49 7.61 4.77
CA TYR A 86 4.44 6.16 4.61
C TYR A 86 5.63 5.43 5.24
N LEU A 87 5.49 4.09 5.34
CA LEU A 87 6.35 3.16 6.07
C LEU A 87 6.21 3.31 7.59
N HIS A 88 6.67 2.32 8.35
CA HIS A 88 6.45 2.24 9.80
C HIS A 88 7.12 3.37 10.59
N ASP A 89 8.10 4.04 9.98
CA ASP A 89 8.86 5.14 10.57
C ASP A 89 8.62 6.48 9.86
N GLY A 90 7.66 6.54 8.93
CA GLY A 90 7.34 7.76 8.18
C GLY A 90 8.45 8.22 7.23
N SER A 91 9.39 7.36 6.85
CA SER A 91 10.53 7.75 6.00
C SER A 91 10.19 8.04 4.55
N ALA A 92 8.99 7.67 4.08
CA ALA A 92 8.56 7.91 2.71
C ALA A 92 7.45 8.98 2.63
N ALA A 93 7.75 10.13 2.03
CA ALA A 93 6.77 11.22 1.90
C ALA A 93 5.65 10.94 0.87
N THR A 94 5.87 10.01 -0.07
CA THR A 94 4.93 9.68 -1.14
C THR A 94 4.78 8.18 -1.32
N LEU A 95 3.68 7.75 -1.97
CA LEU A 95 3.48 6.34 -2.32
C LEU A 95 4.57 5.84 -3.27
N GLU A 96 5.01 6.67 -4.20
CA GLU A 96 6.11 6.34 -5.11
C GLU A 96 7.41 6.07 -4.34
N ALA A 97 7.71 6.89 -3.33
CA ALA A 97 8.87 6.67 -2.47
C ALA A 97 8.73 5.36 -1.67
N ALA A 98 7.54 5.10 -1.11
CA ALA A 98 7.28 3.86 -0.37
C ALA A 98 7.38 2.60 -1.25
N ILE A 99 6.86 2.66 -2.49
CA ILE A 99 6.94 1.56 -3.47
C ILE A 99 8.40 1.24 -3.78
N ARG A 100 9.24 2.24 -4.03
CA ARG A 100 10.66 2.03 -4.41
C ARG A 100 11.51 1.40 -3.33
N VAL A 101 11.10 1.49 -2.07
CA VAL A 101 11.78 0.79 -0.97
C VAL A 101 11.61 -0.72 -1.07
N HIS A 102 10.55 -1.20 -1.73
CA HIS A 102 10.37 -2.62 -2.01
C HIS A 102 11.33 -3.03 -3.13
N ASN A 103 12.47 -3.62 -2.76
CA ASN A 103 13.51 -4.08 -3.70
C ASN A 103 13.23 -5.48 -4.29
N THR A 104 11.99 -5.97 -4.18
CA THR A 104 11.59 -7.30 -4.68
C THR A 104 11.53 -7.37 -6.21
N ASN A 105 11.47 -6.21 -6.88
CA ASN A 105 11.42 -6.10 -8.34
C ASN A 105 12.14 -4.85 -8.84
N VAL A 106 12.61 -4.90 -10.08
CA VAL A 106 13.01 -3.70 -10.82
C VAL A 106 11.76 -3.10 -11.45
N LEU A 107 11.46 -1.86 -11.06
CA LEU A 107 10.32 -1.10 -11.55
C LEU A 107 10.80 0.12 -12.32
N THR A 108 10.23 0.34 -13.49
CA THR A 108 10.38 1.61 -14.22
C THR A 108 9.57 2.72 -13.54
N ASP A 109 9.91 3.97 -13.83
CA ASP A 109 9.18 5.12 -13.27
C ASP A 109 7.71 5.13 -13.66
N GLN A 110 7.40 4.67 -14.88
CA GLN A 110 6.02 4.52 -15.35
C GLN A 110 5.26 3.45 -14.57
N GLU A 111 5.89 2.32 -14.28
CA GLU A 111 5.28 1.26 -13.47
C GLU A 111 5.04 1.73 -12.03
N VAL A 112 6.01 2.44 -11.43
CA VAL A 112 5.85 3.05 -10.10
C VAL A 112 4.68 4.04 -10.09
N GLY A 113 4.57 4.89 -11.12
CA GLY A 113 3.45 5.83 -11.24
C GLY A 113 2.09 5.12 -11.35
N SER A 114 1.99 4.07 -12.16
CA SER A 114 0.77 3.28 -12.30
C SER A 114 0.42 2.52 -11.01
N LEU A 115 1.39 1.90 -10.34
CA LEU A 115 1.20 1.24 -9.04
C LEU A 115 0.74 2.23 -7.97
N ALA A 116 1.35 3.41 -7.91
CA ALA A 116 0.94 4.46 -6.98
C ALA A 116 -0.47 4.97 -7.32
N ALA A 117 -0.83 5.10 -8.61
CA ALA A 117 -2.19 5.44 -9.02
C ALA A 117 -3.21 4.38 -8.57
N TYR A 118 -2.89 3.09 -8.71
CA TYR A 118 -3.72 2.01 -8.19
C TYR A 118 -3.87 2.10 -6.67
N ILE A 119 -2.77 2.22 -5.93
CA ILE A 119 -2.79 2.32 -4.46
C ILE A 119 -3.58 3.55 -3.98
N ARG A 120 -3.53 4.67 -4.70
CA ARG A 120 -4.36 5.83 -4.37
C ARG A 120 -5.84 5.55 -4.53
N GLN A 121 -6.23 4.64 -5.42
CA GLN A 121 -7.62 4.39 -5.80
C GLN A 121 -8.23 3.17 -5.10
N ILE A 122 -7.44 2.33 -4.42
CA ILE A 122 -7.93 1.23 -3.58
C ILE A 122 -8.41 1.72 -2.22
N GLY A 123 -9.44 1.06 -1.70
CA GLY A 123 -10.30 1.64 -0.67
C GLY A 123 -11.63 2.00 -1.30
N ASN A 124 -12.69 1.51 -0.68
CA ASN A 124 -14.04 1.77 -1.14
C ASN A 124 -14.69 2.90 -0.35
N GLY A 125 -14.03 3.34 0.73
CA GLY A 125 -14.75 4.04 1.74
C GLY A 125 -15.97 3.24 2.21
N ASP A 126 -15.82 1.97 2.57
CA ASP A 126 -16.92 1.15 3.10
C ASP A 126 -16.88 1.13 4.62
#